data_AF-A0A7V7WJ38-F1
#
_entry.id   AF-A0A7V7WJ38-F1
#
_cell.length_a   1.000
_cell.length_b   1.000
_cell.length_c   1.000
_cell.angle_alpha   90.00
_cell.angle_beta   90.00
_cell.angle_gamma   90.00
#
_symmetry.space_group_name_H-M   'P 1'
#
loop_
_entity.id
_entity.type
_entity.pdbx_description
1 polymer ?
#
loop_
_entity_poly.entity_id
_entity_poly.type
_entity_poly.pdbx_seq_one_letter_code
_entity_poly.pdbx_strand_id
1 'polypeptide(L)' 'MAETRTLSRYRIERELGRGASGIVHEALDTALERTVAVKTVS' A
#
# COMPACT_ATOMS: atom_id res chain seq x y z
N MET A 1 13.78 1.17 -12.94
CA MET A 1 14.00 1.15 -11.48
C MET A 1 12.62 1.25 -10.83
N ALA A 2 12.07 0.17 -10.29
CA ALA A 2 10.77 0.23 -9.62
C ALA A 2 10.96 1.00 -8.30
N GLU A 3 10.41 2.20 -8.23
CA GLU A 3 10.51 3.07 -7.06
C GLU A 3 9.70 2.43 -5.94
N THR A 4 10.36 1.89 -4.92
CA THR A 4 9.71 1.30 -3.75
C THR A 4 8.98 2.40 -2.99
N ARG A 5 7.72 2.65 -3.33
CA ARG A 5 6.87 3.62 -2.65
C ARG A 5 6.65 3.17 -1.22
N THR A 6 7.36 3.80 -0.30
CA THR A 6 7.23 3.52 1.14
C THR A 6 6.45 4.65 1.78
N LEU A 7 5.27 4.33 2.30
CA LEU A 7 4.43 5.24 3.05
C LEU A 7 4.72 5.04 4.54
N SER A 8 5.69 5.78 5.07
CA SER A 8 6.17 5.64 6.45
C SER A 8 6.65 4.21 6.74
N ARG A 9 5.84 3.37 7.42
CA ARG A 9 6.15 1.96 7.72
C ARG A 9 5.56 0.95 6.72
N TYR A 10 4.78 1.43 5.76
CA TYR A 10 4.10 0.58 4.78
C TYR A 10 4.88 0.57 3.49
N ARG A 11 5.46 -0.58 3.15
CA ARG A 11 6.09 -0.79 1.84
C ARG A 11 5.02 -1.19 0.84
N ILE A 12 4.69 -0.31 -0.10
CA ILE A 12 3.70 -0.59 -1.13
C ILE A 12 4.28 -1.57 -2.15
N GLU A 13 3.60 -2.69 -2.36
CA GLU A 13 4.03 -3.73 -3.30
C GLU A 13 3.29 -3.63 -4.63
N ARG A 14 1.95 -3.55 -4.60
CA ARG A 14 1.14 -3.41 -5.82
C ARG A 14 -0.23 -2.79 -5.55
N GLU A 15 -0.90 -2.32 -6.60
CA GLU A 15 -2.32 -1.96 -6.54
C GLU A 15 -3.17 -3.24 -6.49
N LEU A 16 -4.07 -3.34 -5.50
CA LEU A 16 -5.07 -4.40 -5.39
C LEU A 16 -6.35 -4.05 -6.12
N GLY A 17 -6.68 -2.76 -6.18
CA GLY A 17 -7.83 -2.28 -6.94
C GLY A 17 -8.10 -0.80 -6.75
N ARG A 18 -8.90 -0.23 -7.65
CA ARG A 18 -9.30 1.17 -7.65
C ARG A 18 -10.82 1.28 -7.70
N GLY A 19 -11.37 2.18 -6.90
CA GLY A 19 -12.80 2.50 -6.90
C GLY A 19 -13.06 3.99 -6.70
N ALA A 20 -14.33 4.35 -6.59
CA ALA A 20 -14.76 5.74 -6.45
C ALA A 20 -14.15 6.46 -5.23
N SER A 21 -13.90 5.72 -4.14
CA SER A 21 -13.34 6.23 -2.89
C SER A 21 -11.80 6.21 -2.85
N GLY A 22 -11.13 5.85 -3.94
CA GLY A 22 -9.67 5.86 -4.06
C GLY A 22 -9.06 4.50 -4.44
N ILE A 23 -7.79 4.30 -4.06
CA ILE A 23 -6.98 3.15 -4.51
C ILE A 23 -6.61 2.29 -3.30
N VAL A 24 -6.73 0.98 -3.43
CA VAL A 24 -6.27 0.00 -2.46
C VAL A 24 -4.96 -0.60 -2.95
N HIS A 25 -3.95 -0.56 -2.11
CA HIS A 25 -2.63 -1.14 -2.35
C HIS A 25 -2.37 -2.31 -1.40
N GLU A 26 -1.69 -3.34 -1.89
CA GLU A 26 -1.04 -4.34 -1.07
C GLU A 26 0.25 -3.73 -0.52
N ALA A 27 0.44 -3.80 0.79
CA ALA A 27 1.62 -3.30 1.45
C ALA A 27 2.12 -4.24 2.54
N LEU A 28 3.44 -4.27 2.75
CA LEU A 28 4.04 -4.90 3.92
C LEU A 28 4.15 -3.86 5.05
N ASP A 29 3.52 -4.14 6.20
CA ASP A 29 3.76 -3.39 7.43
C ASP A 29 5.09 -3.85 8.05
N THR A 30 6.11 -2.99 8.04
CA THR A 30 7.43 -3.35 8.57
C THR A 30 7.49 -3.35 10.10
N ALA A 31 6.47 -2.84 10.80
CA ALA A 31 6.41 -2.87 12.26
C ALA A 31 5.72 -4.14 12.78
N LEU A 32 4.72 -4.64 12.03
CA LEU A 32 3.96 -5.84 12.38
C LEU A 32 4.36 -7.07 11.55
N GLU A 33 5.29 -6.92 10.61
CA GLU A 33 5.82 -7.96 9.73
C GLU A 33 4.73 -8.76 9.00
N ARG A 34 3.69 -8.06 8.54
CA ARG A 34 2.53 -8.68 7.88
C ARG A 34 2.05 -7.89 6.68
N THR A 35 1.46 -8.60 5.72
CA THR A 35 0.79 -8.00 4.57
C THR A 35 -0.54 -7.35 5.02
N VAL A 36 -0.76 -6.12 4.58
CA VAL A 36 -1.93 -5.30 4.85
C VAL A 36 -2.43 -4.64 3.56
N ALA A 37 -3.71 -4.26 3.55
CA ALA A 37 -4.28 -3.44 2.50
C ALA A 37 -4.28 -1.96 2.93
N VAL A 38 -3.60 -1.10 2.17
CA VAL A 38 -3.57 0.35 2.40
C VAL A 38 -4.49 1.03 1.40
N LYS A 39 -5.54 1.70 1.90
CA LYS A 39 -6.45 2.47 1.05
C LYS A 39 -6.10 3.95 1.10
N THR A 40 -5.74 4.52 -0.04
CA THR A 40 -5.58 5.96 -0.21
C THR A 40 -6.95 6.56 -0.50
N VAL A 41 -7.38 7.50 0.32
CA VAL A 41 -8.60 8.30 0.10
C VAL A 41 -8.20 9.70 -0.38
N SER A 42 -8.96 10.24 -1.32
CA SER A 42 -8.80 11.61 -1.83
C SER A 42 -9.42 12.64 -0.91
#